data_AF-A0A356K0Y5-F1
#
_entry.id   AF-A0A356K0Y5-F1
#
_cell.length_a   1.000
_cell.length_b   1.000
_cell.length_c   1.000
_cell.angle_alpha   90.00
_cell.angle_beta   90.00
_cell.angle_gamma   90.00
#
_symmetry.space_group_name_H-M   'P 1'
#
loop_
_entity.id
_entity.type
_entity.pdbx_description
1 polymer ?
#
loop_
_entity_poly.entity_id
_entity_poly.type
_entity_poly.pdbx_seq_one_letter_code
_entity_poly.pdbx_strand_id
1 'polypeptide(L)'
;MRKFAKISAVLAAMVLALAFVGCKDDDDDDDEDPSVVTTWYCTEEDDGSVVTETLYFYDDSTFKDVNSSEGINITVATGTYTGDTTKDGNVVITIKKIVKGALEDSESMELVDVPSEYASKLVIKATINGNTLTAVTDDETSYYIKK
;
A
#
# COMPACT_ATOMS: atom_id res chain seq x y z
N MET A 1 8.90 -10.78 11.09
CA MET A 1 10.11 -9.99 10.69
C MET A 1 9.60 -8.67 10.15
N ARG A 2 9.83 -7.57 10.89
CA ARG A 2 9.80 -6.16 10.48
C ARG A 2 9.91 -5.91 8.97
N LYS A 3 8.81 -5.72 8.24
CA LYS A 3 8.88 -5.35 6.82
C LYS A 3 7.99 -4.19 6.35
N PHE A 4 7.04 -3.71 7.15
CA PHE A 4 6.30 -2.47 6.81
C PHE A 4 6.77 -1.24 7.61
N ALA A 5 7.09 -1.40 8.89
CA ALA A 5 7.67 -0.33 9.72
C ALA A 5 9.00 0.25 9.18
N LYS A 6 9.73 -0.45 8.31
CA LYS A 6 11.00 0.05 7.73
C LYS A 6 10.79 0.95 6.51
N ILE A 7 9.69 0.81 5.77
CA ILE A 7 9.43 1.66 4.60
C ILE A 7 9.06 3.08 5.06
N SER A 8 8.37 3.19 6.20
CA SER A 8 8.11 4.44 6.92
C SER A 8 9.41 5.20 7.23
N ALA A 9 10.41 4.51 7.80
CA ALA A 9 11.69 5.13 8.16
C ALA A 9 12.49 5.69 6.96
N VAL A 10 12.38 5.06 5.78
CA VAL A 10 13.06 5.56 4.56
C VAL A 10 12.37 6.80 4.00
N LEU A 11 11.04 6.90 4.13
CA LEU A 11 10.31 8.07 3.67
C LEU A 11 10.67 9.32 4.51
N ALA A 12 10.79 9.17 5.84
CA ALA A 12 11.20 10.26 6.73
C ALA A 12 12.61 10.81 6.39
N ALA A 13 13.53 9.96 5.91
CA ALA A 13 14.87 10.38 5.51
C ALA A 13 14.93 11.17 4.18
N MET A 14 13.93 11.00 3.29
CA MET A 14 13.92 11.62 1.96
C MET A 14 13.37 13.05 1.95
N VAL A 15 12.61 13.46 2.96
CA VAL A 15 11.96 14.80 2.99
C VAL A 15 13.00 15.93 3.09
N LEU A 16 14.24 15.64 3.45
CA LEU A 16 15.29 16.66 3.54
C LEU A 16 15.85 17.12 2.17
N ALA A 17 15.46 16.52 1.03
CA ALA A 17 16.19 16.71 -0.24
C ALA A 17 15.41 17.24 -1.46
N LEU A 18 14.09 17.45 -1.42
CA LEU A 18 13.34 17.78 -2.65
C LEU A 18 12.66 19.16 -2.59
N ALA A 19 13.36 20.16 -3.14
CA ALA A 19 12.79 21.44 -3.54
C ALA A 19 12.00 21.27 -4.86
N PHE A 20 10.72 21.63 -4.78
CA PHE A 20 9.70 21.83 -5.82
C PHE A 20 10.18 21.85 -7.28
N VAL A 21 9.70 20.88 -8.07
CA VAL A 21 9.42 21.05 -9.49
C VAL A 21 7.96 20.64 -9.69
N GLY A 22 7.12 21.65 -9.89
CA GLY A 22 5.71 21.49 -10.20
C GLY A 22 5.46 21.36 -11.70
N CYS A 23 4.32 20.71 -11.98
CA CYS A 23 3.58 20.60 -13.24
C CYS A 23 4.19 19.74 -14.35
N LYS A 24 3.45 18.70 -14.75
CA LYS A 24 2.59 18.80 -15.95
C LYS A 24 1.53 17.67 -15.97
N ASP A 25 0.26 18.07 -15.85
CA ASP A 25 -0.89 17.35 -16.42
C ASP A 25 -0.74 17.39 -17.95
N ASP A 26 -0.80 16.21 -18.58
CA ASP A 26 -1.19 15.93 -19.97
C ASP A 26 -0.83 14.47 -20.27
N ASP A 27 -1.81 13.60 -20.47
CA ASP A 27 -2.15 13.11 -21.82
C ASP A 27 -3.23 12.01 -21.75
N ASP A 28 -4.17 12.12 -22.69
CA ASP A 28 -5.28 11.24 -22.99
C ASP A 28 -4.85 9.77 -23.19
N ASP A 29 -5.55 8.84 -22.54
CA ASP A 29 -5.78 7.49 -23.07
C ASP A 29 -7.16 6.98 -22.58
N ASP A 30 -8.08 6.75 -23.51
CA ASP A 30 -9.39 6.10 -23.34
C ASP A 30 -9.25 4.59 -23.06
N ASP A 31 -8.29 4.20 -22.22
CA ASP A 31 -8.39 2.96 -21.44
C ASP A 31 -9.10 3.39 -20.15
N GLU A 32 -10.34 2.95 -19.92
CA GLU A 32 -11.04 3.31 -18.68
C GLU A 32 -10.23 2.79 -17.49
N ASP A 33 -9.41 3.68 -16.91
CA ASP A 33 -8.63 3.42 -15.72
C ASP A 33 -9.57 2.84 -14.66
N PRO A 34 -9.20 1.73 -14.02
CA PRO A 34 -10.11 1.05 -13.13
C PRO A 34 -10.53 1.99 -11.99
N SER A 35 -11.82 1.99 -11.69
CA SER A 35 -12.37 2.91 -10.69
C SER A 35 -12.13 2.40 -9.29
N VAL A 36 -11.76 3.30 -8.36
CA VAL A 36 -11.61 2.95 -6.95
C VAL A 36 -12.98 2.64 -6.35
N VAL A 37 -13.15 1.42 -5.85
CA VAL A 37 -14.39 0.94 -5.21
C VAL A 37 -14.39 1.27 -3.72
N THR A 38 -13.27 1.05 -3.03
CA THR A 38 -13.11 1.42 -1.62
C THR A 38 -11.69 1.85 -1.30
N THR A 39 -11.57 2.77 -0.35
CA THR A 39 -10.28 3.21 0.21
C THR A 39 -10.25 2.99 1.70
N TRP A 40 -9.13 2.47 2.21
CA TRP A 40 -8.91 2.21 3.63
C TRP A 40 -7.56 2.79 4.02
N TYR A 41 -7.43 3.34 5.22
CA TYR A 41 -6.18 3.95 5.65
C TYR A 41 -5.86 3.66 7.11
N CYS A 42 -4.57 3.64 7.43
CA CYS A 42 -4.09 3.71 8.80
C CYS A 42 -2.98 4.76 8.89
N THR A 43 -2.69 5.20 10.10
CA THR A 43 -1.64 6.19 10.37
C THR A 43 -0.70 5.66 11.43
N GLU A 44 0.59 5.76 11.18
CA GLU A 44 1.63 5.41 12.14
C GLU A 44 2.52 6.64 12.37
N GLU A 45 2.93 6.84 13.62
CA GLU A 45 3.98 7.80 13.97
C GLU A 45 5.32 7.07 13.99
N ASP A 46 6.26 7.55 13.18
CA ASP A 46 7.61 7.00 13.06
C ASP A 46 8.64 8.13 13.08
N ASP A 47 9.53 8.07 14.07
CA ASP A 47 10.60 9.07 14.31
C ASP A 47 10.14 10.54 14.25
N GLY A 48 8.93 10.82 14.74
CA GLY A 48 8.35 12.16 14.76
C GLY A 48 7.67 12.60 13.46
N SER A 49 7.64 11.73 12.45
CA SER A 49 6.84 11.90 11.23
C SER A 49 5.58 11.03 11.27
N VAL A 50 4.49 11.52 10.68
CA VAL A 50 3.27 10.74 10.49
C VAL A 50 3.31 10.14 9.09
N VAL A 51 3.23 8.82 9.01
CA VAL A 51 3.05 8.09 7.76
C VAL A 51 1.62 7.58 7.69
N THR A 52 0.94 7.87 6.59
CA THR A 52 -0.39 7.34 6.29
C THR A 52 -0.26 6.29 5.21
N GLU A 53 -0.55 5.04 5.55
CA GLU A 53 -0.73 3.95 4.61
C GLU A 53 -2.17 3.97 4.09
N THR A 54 -2.34 3.92 2.77
CA THR A 54 -3.65 3.96 2.10
C THR A 54 -3.78 2.82 1.11
N LEU A 55 -4.76 1.96 1.35
CA LEU A 55 -5.14 0.84 0.50
C LEU A 55 -6.25 1.26 -0.45
N TYR A 56 -6.01 1.07 -1.75
CA TYR A 56 -6.97 1.28 -2.83
C TYR A 56 -7.38 -0.07 -3.42
N PHE A 57 -8.69 -0.30 -3.48
CA PHE A 57 -9.30 -1.46 -4.12
C PHE A 57 -10.10 -1.01 -5.32
N TYR A 58 -9.84 -1.63 -6.47
CA TYR A 58 -10.36 -1.23 -7.76
C TYR A 58 -11.42 -2.22 -8.29
N ASP A 59 -12.31 -1.75 -9.15
CA ASP A 59 -13.43 -2.53 -9.70
C ASP A 59 -13.02 -3.72 -10.58
N ASP A 60 -11.81 -3.68 -11.12
CA ASP A 60 -11.17 -4.77 -11.87
C ASP A 60 -10.50 -5.84 -10.97
N SER A 61 -10.71 -5.77 -9.64
CA SER A 61 -10.08 -6.63 -8.63
C SER A 61 -8.57 -6.41 -8.45
N THR A 62 -8.02 -5.28 -8.89
CA THR A 62 -6.66 -4.87 -8.57
C THR A 62 -6.57 -4.11 -7.25
N PHE A 63 -5.37 -4.06 -6.70
CA PHE A 63 -5.06 -3.48 -5.39
C PHE A 63 -3.80 -2.61 -5.49
N LYS A 64 -3.79 -1.48 -4.78
CA LYS A 64 -2.62 -0.62 -4.61
C LYS A 64 -2.48 -0.18 -3.17
N ASP A 65 -1.25 -0.23 -2.67
CA ASP A 65 -0.85 0.26 -1.36
C ASP A 65 0.07 1.47 -1.51
N VAL A 66 -0.29 2.58 -0.87
CA VAL A 66 0.44 3.85 -0.93
C VAL A 66 0.76 4.33 0.47
N ASN A 67 2.04 4.55 0.74
CA ASN A 67 2.50 5.28 1.92
C ASN A 67 2.67 6.75 1.59
N SER A 68 2.15 7.60 2.46
CA SER A 68 2.21 9.05 2.30
C SER A 68 2.73 9.72 3.56
N SER A 69 3.64 10.69 3.39
CA SER A 69 4.19 11.50 4.47
C SER A 69 4.69 12.82 3.92
N GLU A 70 4.43 13.92 4.63
CA GLU A 70 4.89 15.27 4.28
C GLU A 70 4.66 15.67 2.80
N GLY A 71 3.56 15.21 2.21
CA GLY A 71 3.18 15.50 0.81
C GLY A 71 3.83 14.59 -0.24
N ILE A 72 4.66 13.64 0.15
CA ILE A 72 5.25 12.62 -0.72
C ILE A 72 4.40 11.35 -0.66
N ASN A 73 4.06 10.80 -1.82
CA ASN A 73 3.32 9.54 -1.95
C ASN A 73 4.21 8.49 -2.64
N ILE A 74 4.36 7.31 -2.03
CA ILE A 74 5.10 6.18 -2.60
C ILE A 74 4.16 5.00 -2.72
N THR A 75 4.05 4.41 -3.92
CA THR A 75 3.39 3.12 -4.09
C THR A 75 4.33 2.03 -3.59
N VAL A 76 3.96 1.37 -2.49
CA VAL A 76 4.81 0.38 -1.82
C VAL A 76 4.50 -1.05 -2.27
N ALA A 77 3.26 -1.29 -2.70
CA ALA A 77 2.84 -2.58 -3.25
C ALA A 77 1.69 -2.43 -4.26
N THR A 78 1.62 -3.39 -5.18
CA THR A 78 0.46 -3.57 -6.09
C THR A 78 0.13 -5.04 -6.20
N GLY A 79 -1.11 -5.36 -6.54
CA GLY A 79 -1.53 -6.75 -6.66
C GLY A 79 -2.99 -6.90 -7.04
N THR A 80 -3.56 -8.02 -6.60
CA THR A 80 -4.96 -8.37 -6.84
C THR A 80 -5.64 -8.70 -5.54
N TYR A 81 -6.96 -8.63 -5.50
CA TYR A 81 -7.74 -9.08 -4.35
C TYR A 81 -8.93 -9.93 -4.75
N THR A 82 -9.50 -10.63 -3.77
CA THR A 82 -10.77 -11.35 -3.88
C THR A 82 -11.65 -11.03 -2.67
N GLY A 83 -12.97 -11.08 -2.86
CA GLY A 83 -13.95 -10.64 -1.87
C GLY A 83 -14.63 -9.33 -2.27
N ASP A 84 -15.69 -8.95 -1.56
CA ASP A 84 -16.42 -7.69 -1.77
C ASP A 84 -15.98 -6.69 -0.69
N THR A 85 -15.22 -5.67 -1.08
CA THR A 85 -14.68 -4.68 -0.15
C THR A 85 -15.70 -3.63 0.28
N THR A 86 -16.90 -3.61 -0.32
CA THR A 86 -17.97 -2.68 0.03
C THR A 86 -18.85 -3.16 1.18
N LYS A 87 -18.69 -4.42 1.60
CA LYS A 87 -19.51 -5.10 2.60
C LYS A 87 -18.65 -5.74 3.67
N ASP A 88 -19.29 -6.08 4.78
CA ASP A 88 -18.68 -6.91 5.81
C ASP A 88 -18.37 -8.31 5.25
N GLY A 89 -17.19 -8.83 5.57
CA GLY A 89 -16.75 -10.12 5.06
C GLY A 89 -15.24 -10.27 4.99
N ASN A 90 -14.80 -11.37 4.39
CA ASN A 90 -13.39 -11.66 4.21
C ASN A 90 -12.91 -11.16 2.85
N VAL A 91 -11.71 -10.58 2.85
CA VAL A 91 -10.97 -10.13 1.67
C VAL A 91 -9.61 -10.82 1.69
N VAL A 92 -9.14 -11.28 0.53
CA VAL A 92 -7.79 -11.84 0.39
C VAL A 92 -7.03 -11.00 -0.63
N ILE A 93 -5.93 -10.41 -0.21
CA ILE A 93 -5.05 -9.58 -1.04
C ILE A 93 -3.83 -10.42 -1.39
N THR A 94 -3.45 -10.43 -2.66
CA THR A 94 -2.24 -11.07 -3.17
C THR A 94 -1.34 -10.00 -3.74
N ILE A 95 -0.20 -9.76 -3.10
CA ILE A 95 0.79 -8.80 -3.61
C ILE A 95 1.52 -9.43 -4.80
N LYS A 96 1.61 -8.67 -5.89
CA LYS A 96 2.30 -9.06 -7.13
C LYS A 96 3.58 -8.26 -7.34
N LYS A 97 3.61 -7.00 -6.93
CA LYS A 97 4.81 -6.18 -6.90
C LYS A 97 4.95 -5.48 -5.57
N ILE A 98 6.19 -5.31 -5.13
CA ILE A 98 6.54 -4.67 -3.86
C ILE A 98 7.84 -3.88 -4.02
N VAL A 99 8.04 -2.84 -3.23
CA VAL A 99 9.31 -2.12 -3.21
C VAL A 99 10.46 -3.07 -2.86
N LYS A 100 11.51 -3.03 -3.67
CA LYS A 100 12.69 -3.91 -3.55
C LYS A 100 13.35 -3.82 -2.17
N GLY A 101 13.31 -2.64 -1.54
CA GLY A 101 13.77 -2.44 -0.16
C GLY A 101 13.13 -3.37 0.86
N ALA A 102 11.84 -3.70 0.70
CA ALA A 102 11.15 -4.65 1.58
C ALA A 102 11.65 -6.10 1.42
N LEU A 103 12.11 -6.47 0.22
CA LEU A 103 12.63 -7.81 -0.06
C LEU A 103 14.07 -7.96 0.42
N GLU A 104 14.93 -7.00 0.05
CA GLU A 104 16.38 -7.06 0.19
C GLU A 104 16.93 -6.35 1.44
N ASP A 105 16.07 -5.73 2.25
CA ASP A 105 16.47 -4.89 3.39
C ASP A 105 17.37 -3.72 2.95
N SER A 106 16.89 -2.95 1.97
CA SER A 106 17.55 -1.77 1.42
C SER A 106 16.62 -0.56 1.36
N GLU A 107 17.16 0.62 1.01
CA GLU A 107 16.39 1.86 0.84
C GLU A 107 15.75 1.98 -0.56
N SER A 108 15.81 0.92 -1.38
CA SER A 108 15.26 0.98 -2.74
C SER A 108 13.74 1.06 -2.75
N MET A 109 13.23 2.11 -3.40
CA MET A 109 11.81 2.32 -3.68
C MET A 109 11.40 1.80 -5.07
N GLU A 110 12.29 1.07 -5.76
CA GLU A 110 11.96 0.41 -7.03
C GLU A 110 10.89 -0.65 -6.81
N LEU A 111 9.76 -0.53 -7.51
CA LEU A 111 8.68 -1.52 -7.47
C LEU A 111 9.05 -2.72 -8.36
N VAL A 112 9.27 -3.88 -7.75
CA VAL A 112 9.70 -5.11 -8.44
C VAL A 112 8.66 -6.21 -8.30
N ASP A 113 8.63 -7.14 -9.26
CA ASP A 113 7.78 -8.33 -9.15
C ASP A 113 8.18 -9.16 -7.93
N VAL A 114 7.17 -9.69 -7.23
CA VAL A 114 7.34 -10.59 -6.09
C VAL A 114 8.00 -11.89 -6.56
N PRO A 115 9.20 -12.24 -6.06
CA PRO A 115 9.82 -13.51 -6.37
C PRO A 115 8.97 -14.68 -5.85
N SER A 116 9.00 -15.80 -6.59
CA SER A 116 8.13 -16.96 -6.33
C SER A 116 8.26 -17.54 -4.91
N GLU A 117 9.44 -17.44 -4.31
CA GLU A 117 9.74 -17.90 -2.95
C GLU A 117 9.04 -17.06 -1.86
N TYR A 118 8.57 -15.86 -2.18
CA TYR A 118 7.81 -14.98 -1.28
C TYR A 118 6.31 -14.98 -1.56
N ALA A 119 5.86 -15.55 -2.69
CA ALA A 119 4.47 -15.46 -3.15
C ALA A 119 3.44 -15.98 -2.13
N SER A 120 3.78 -17.02 -1.35
CA SER A 120 2.89 -17.55 -0.30
C SER A 120 2.86 -16.72 0.98
N LYS A 121 3.89 -15.91 1.22
CA LYS A 121 4.01 -15.02 2.40
C LYS A 121 3.34 -13.67 2.16
N LEU A 122 3.31 -13.22 0.90
CA LEU A 122 2.72 -11.95 0.50
C LEU A 122 1.24 -12.10 0.09
N VAL A 123 0.52 -12.93 0.85
CA VAL A 123 -0.94 -13.07 0.80
C VAL A 123 -1.50 -12.57 2.13
N ILE A 124 -2.25 -11.48 2.08
CA ILE A 124 -2.83 -10.84 3.26
C ILE A 124 -4.27 -11.29 3.39
N LYS A 125 -4.64 -11.77 4.59
CA LYS A 125 -6.03 -12.08 4.92
C LYS A 125 -6.61 -10.90 5.67
N ALA A 126 -7.70 -10.36 5.17
CA ALA A 126 -8.39 -9.25 5.81
C ALA A 126 -9.85 -9.57 6.10
N THR A 127 -10.40 -8.93 7.12
CA THR A 127 -11.83 -8.96 7.46
C THR A 127 -12.33 -7.54 7.62
N ILE A 128 -13.45 -7.24 6.96
CA ILE A 128 -14.18 -5.97 7.08
C ILE A 128 -15.33 -6.15 8.06
N ASN A 129 -15.45 -5.22 9.01
CA ASN A 129 -16.56 -5.10 9.92
C ASN A 129 -16.91 -3.61 10.12
N GLY A 130 -17.97 -3.17 9.45
CA GLY A 130 -18.39 -1.78 9.39
C GLY A 130 -17.32 -0.90 8.74
N ASN A 131 -16.76 0.02 9.52
CA ASN A 131 -15.76 0.99 9.05
C ASN A 131 -14.31 0.56 9.36
N THR A 132 -14.11 -0.68 9.80
CA THR A 132 -12.78 -1.21 10.10
C THR A 132 -12.45 -2.38 9.19
N LEU A 133 -11.27 -2.34 8.58
CA LEU A 133 -10.63 -3.47 7.90
C LEU A 133 -9.47 -3.93 8.78
N THR A 134 -9.49 -5.19 9.18
CA THR A 134 -8.41 -5.83 9.94
C THR A 134 -7.63 -6.75 9.02
N ALA A 135 -6.35 -6.49 8.81
CA ALA A 135 -5.48 -7.28 7.95
C ALA A 135 -4.45 -8.06 8.77
N VAL A 136 -4.18 -9.31 8.40
CA VAL A 136 -3.22 -10.18 9.08
C VAL A 136 -2.18 -10.68 8.08
N THR A 137 -0.91 -10.44 8.42
CA THR A 137 0.28 -10.81 7.62
C THR A 137 1.39 -11.27 8.56
N ASP A 138 1.93 -12.49 8.38
CA ASP A 138 3.05 -13.02 9.19
C ASP A 138 2.95 -12.74 10.71
N ASP A 139 1.77 -13.01 11.29
CA ASP A 139 1.39 -12.81 12.70
C ASP A 139 1.24 -11.35 13.17
N GLU A 140 1.44 -10.37 12.29
CA GLU A 140 1.16 -8.95 12.54
C GLU A 140 -0.29 -8.61 12.11
N THR A 141 -0.96 -7.78 12.90
CA THR A 141 -2.33 -7.33 12.63
C THR A 141 -2.36 -5.83 12.45
N SER A 142 -2.81 -5.38 11.28
CA SER A 142 -3.01 -3.97 10.95
C SER A 142 -4.49 -3.62 10.94
N TYR A 143 -4.83 -2.40 11.34
CA TYR A 143 -6.20 -1.91 11.39
C TYR A 143 -6.32 -0.66 10.54
N TYR A 144 -7.21 -0.72 9.55
CA TYR A 144 -7.49 0.37 8.64
C TYR A 144 -8.90 0.87 8.85
N ILE A 145 -9.06 2.18 8.74
CA ILE A 145 -10.34 2.87 8.79
C ILE A 145 -10.79 3.18 7.37
N LYS A 146 -12.09 3.02 7.12
CA LYS A 146 -12.69 3.39 5.84
C LYS A 146 -12.52 4.90 5.62
N LYS A 147 -12.03 5.30 4.45
CA LYS A 147 -11.90 6.71 4.06
C LYS A 147 -13.21 7.28 3.52
#